data_AF-A0A1G2YVF8-F1
#
_entry.id   AF-A0A1G2YVF8-F1
#
_cell.length_a   1.000
_cell.length_b   1.000
_cell.length_c   1.000
_cell.angle_alpha   90.00
_cell.angle_beta   90.00
_cell.angle_gamma   90.00
#
_symmetry.space_group_name_H-M   'P 1'
#
loop_
_entity.id
_entity.type
_entity.pdbx_description
1 polymer ?
#
loop_
_entity_poly.entity_id
_entity_poly.type
_entity_poly.pdbx_seq_one_letter_code
_entity_poly.pdbx_strand_id
1 'polypeptide(L)'
;MADLPRRKKKKKKHNPIIDWLAYFVLRILIVFLYLFDVETNLNTACFLGRLLWKHYQRGRNRALENLRASYPEKSEQWIWQTGRRSFEHLVMLTIDILFTPRLVKKYNWRDYSRYKNVERAKWMMLEGRGLLMVGAHYSNFEIIGYLMGLFGFEVYSIARPLDNKYISRYLYGVRRAAGQRIIDKKGATALMEELTSGGATLCFVVDQDAGKKGIFVDFFGRKASTYKSVGLLAITKNMPIVVGYSRRVDNRFYFEFGINRIIFPEEWADKDDPLKWVTAEYTRAIEEFVREDPSQYWWVHRRWKRRPKEERKKPGTQNLP
;
A
#
# COMPACT_ATOMS: atom_id res chain seq x y z
N MET A 1 28.27 23.97 18.62
CA MET A 1 28.81 23.10 17.55
C MET A 1 28.02 23.37 16.28
N ALA A 2 28.69 23.91 15.25
CA ALA A 2 28.09 24.35 14.01
C ALA A 2 27.47 23.18 13.22
N ASP A 3 26.24 23.39 12.75
CA ASP A 3 25.42 22.42 12.03
C ASP A 3 25.95 22.28 10.59
N LEU A 4 26.79 21.28 10.34
CA LEU A 4 27.35 21.03 9.00
C LEU A 4 26.23 20.73 7.99
N PRO A 5 26.20 21.41 6.83
CA PRO A 5 25.15 21.22 5.84
C PRO A 5 25.20 19.79 5.27
N ARG A 6 24.10 19.05 5.46
CA ARG A 6 23.93 17.71 4.86
C ARG A 6 24.09 17.79 3.34
N ARG A 7 25.17 17.19 2.81
CA ARG A 7 25.39 16.96 1.38
C ARG A 7 24.09 16.46 0.73
N LYS A 8 23.48 17.27 -0.14
CA LYS A 8 22.39 16.82 -1.02
C LYS A 8 22.95 15.68 -1.87
N LYS A 9 22.46 14.44 -1.67
CA LYS A 9 22.80 13.31 -2.55
C LYS A 9 22.45 13.71 -3.99
N LYS A 10 23.47 13.85 -4.86
CA LYS A 10 23.27 14.02 -6.31
C LYS A 10 22.36 12.88 -6.79
N LYS A 11 21.26 13.20 -7.47
CA LYS A 11 20.43 12.18 -8.13
C LYS A 11 21.33 11.44 -9.11
N LYS A 12 21.39 10.10 -9.02
CA LYS A 12 22.14 9.29 -10.00
C LYS A 12 21.59 9.64 -11.40
N LYS A 13 22.47 10.05 -12.32
CA LYS A 13 22.10 10.22 -13.73
C LYS A 13 21.71 8.83 -14.26
N HIS A 14 20.51 8.72 -14.80
CA HIS A 14 20.02 7.47 -15.40
C HIS A 14 20.80 7.17 -16.67
N ASN A 15 21.28 5.94 -16.81
CA ASN A 15 21.88 5.46 -18.05
C ASN A 15 20.79 4.77 -18.86
N PRO A 16 20.36 5.34 -20.01
CA PRO A 16 19.24 4.82 -20.77
C PRO A 16 19.47 3.40 -21.32
N ILE A 17 20.73 3.01 -21.55
CA ILE A 17 21.08 1.67 -22.02
C ILE A 17 20.91 0.66 -20.88
N ILE A 18 21.40 0.97 -19.67
CA ILE A 18 21.23 0.11 -18.49
C ILE A 18 19.74 -0.04 -18.16
N ASP A 19 18.97 1.04 -18.21
CA ASP A 19 17.53 0.99 -17.98
C ASP A 19 16.82 0.13 -19.03
N TRP A 20 17.24 0.19 -20.30
CA TRP A 20 16.69 -0.64 -21.36
C TRP A 20 17.07 -2.12 -21.21
N LEU A 21 18.34 -2.43 -20.90
CA LEU A 21 18.79 -3.79 -20.66
C LEU A 21 18.06 -4.43 -19.47
N ALA A 22 17.89 -3.69 -18.37
CA ALA A 22 17.12 -4.15 -17.22
C ALA A 22 15.65 -4.45 -17.61
N TYR A 23 15.06 -3.64 -18.48
CA TYR A 23 13.72 -3.90 -19.02
C TYR A 23 13.70 -5.14 -19.92
N PHE A 24 14.69 -5.32 -20.80
CA PHE A 24 14.80 -6.51 -21.65
C PHE A 24 14.91 -7.79 -20.82
N VAL A 25 15.77 -7.80 -19.80
CA VAL A 25 15.90 -8.92 -18.86
C VAL A 25 14.57 -9.19 -18.14
N LEU A 26 13.86 -8.15 -17.68
CA LEU A 26 12.53 -8.30 -17.10
C LEU A 26 11.56 -8.99 -18.08
N ARG A 27 11.59 -8.63 -19.36
CA ARG A 27 10.72 -9.22 -20.38
C ARG A 27 11.02 -10.69 -20.62
N ILE A 28 12.31 -11.08 -20.68
CA ILE A 28 12.70 -12.49 -20.77
C ILE A 28 12.23 -13.26 -19.53
N LEU A 29 12.44 -12.69 -18.34
CA LEU A 29 11.99 -13.29 -17.09
C LEU A 29 10.47 -13.51 -17.09
N ILE A 30 9.68 -12.54 -17.55
CA ILE A 30 8.22 -12.68 -17.64
C ILE A 30 7.85 -13.86 -18.56
N VAL A 31 8.49 -13.98 -19.74
CA VAL A 31 8.23 -15.10 -20.65
C VAL A 31 8.55 -16.44 -19.98
N PHE A 32 9.68 -16.52 -19.30
CA PHE A 32 10.08 -17.73 -18.57
C PHE A 32 9.10 -18.08 -17.46
N LEU A 33 8.67 -17.11 -16.65
CA LEU A 33 7.68 -17.33 -15.58
C LEU A 33 6.35 -17.87 -16.16
N TYR A 34 5.95 -17.40 -17.35
CA TYR A 34 4.73 -17.85 -18.02
C TYR A 34 4.78 -19.27 -18.58
N LEU A 35 5.94 -19.94 -18.57
CA LEU A 35 6.04 -21.37 -18.89
C LEU A 35 5.50 -22.26 -17.76
N PHE A 36 5.34 -21.71 -16.55
CA PHE A 36 4.86 -22.43 -15.38
C PHE A 36 3.49 -21.88 -14.94
N ASP A 37 2.70 -22.71 -14.27
CA ASP A 37 1.44 -22.27 -13.66
C ASP A 37 1.70 -21.26 -12.53
N VAL A 38 0.66 -20.52 -12.16
CA VAL A 38 0.80 -19.44 -11.16
C VAL A 38 1.15 -19.96 -9.77
N GLU A 39 0.67 -21.15 -9.39
CA GLU A 39 0.91 -21.71 -8.06
C GLU A 39 2.36 -22.18 -7.92
N THR A 40 2.93 -22.78 -8.96
CA THR A 40 4.38 -23.09 -9.03
C THR A 40 5.23 -21.83 -8.90
N ASN A 41 4.85 -20.75 -9.59
CA ASN A 41 5.54 -19.46 -9.47
C ASN A 41 5.39 -18.86 -8.06
N LEU A 42 4.23 -18.98 -7.41
CA LEU A 42 4.01 -18.51 -6.04
C LEU A 42 4.82 -19.32 -5.01
N ASN A 43 4.93 -20.63 -5.18
CA ASN A 43 5.79 -21.47 -4.34
C ASN A 43 7.27 -21.08 -4.48
N THR A 44 7.71 -20.81 -5.72
CA THR A 44 9.04 -20.27 -6.00
C THR A 44 9.24 -18.90 -5.34
N ALA A 45 8.24 -18.02 -5.41
CA ALA A 45 8.27 -16.71 -4.74
C ALA A 45 8.35 -16.85 -3.21
N CYS A 46 7.66 -17.82 -2.61
CA CYS A 46 7.79 -18.11 -1.17
C CYS A 46 9.22 -18.52 -0.82
N PHE A 47 9.82 -19.42 -1.62
CA PHE A 47 11.21 -19.81 -1.42
C PHE A 47 12.18 -18.62 -1.52
N LEU A 48 12.03 -17.79 -2.57
CA LEU A 48 12.82 -16.56 -2.73
C LEU A 48 12.58 -15.56 -1.58
N GLY A 49 11.36 -15.47 -1.05
CA GLY A 49 11.03 -14.68 0.13
C GLY A 49 11.75 -15.16 1.39
N ARG A 50 11.87 -16.48 1.59
CA ARG A 50 12.70 -17.06 2.67
C ARG A 50 14.18 -16.76 2.50
N LEU A 51 14.70 -16.81 1.28
CA LEU A 51 16.08 -16.39 0.99
C LEU A 51 16.27 -14.89 1.29
N LEU A 52 15.31 -14.05 0.88
CA LEU A 52 15.34 -12.63 1.19
C LEU A 52 15.32 -12.39 2.71
N TRP A 53 14.48 -13.11 3.46
CA TRP A 53 14.47 -13.07 4.92
C TRP A 53 15.82 -13.49 5.53
N LYS A 54 16.45 -14.54 5.00
CA LYS A 54 17.74 -15.05 5.47
C LYS A 54 18.86 -14.04 5.24
N HIS A 55 18.94 -13.46 4.04
CA HIS A 55 20.09 -12.65 3.60
C HIS A 55 19.91 -11.14 3.79
N TYR A 56 18.68 -10.60 3.74
CA TYR A 56 18.42 -9.17 3.96
C TYR A 56 18.24 -8.82 5.45
N GLN A 57 19.32 -8.96 6.22
CA GLN A 57 19.33 -8.77 7.67
C GLN A 57 18.72 -7.43 8.11
N ARG A 58 19.05 -6.32 7.42
CA ARG A 58 18.52 -4.99 7.75
C ARG A 58 17.00 -4.88 7.59
N GLY A 59 16.43 -5.58 6.62
CA GLY A 59 14.98 -5.64 6.44
C GLY A 59 14.34 -6.51 7.51
N ARG A 60 14.91 -7.71 7.72
CA ARG A 60 14.49 -8.67 8.72
C ARG A 60 14.43 -8.05 10.11
N ASN A 61 15.52 -7.46 10.59
CA ASN A 61 15.60 -6.89 11.93
C ASN A 61 14.53 -5.81 12.14
N ARG A 62 14.28 -4.98 11.13
CA ARG A 62 13.22 -3.98 11.18
C ARG A 62 11.83 -4.60 11.25
N ALA A 63 11.57 -5.65 10.48
CA ALA A 63 10.29 -6.36 10.54
C ALA A 63 10.06 -6.97 11.92
N LEU A 64 11.09 -7.60 12.50
CA LEU A 64 11.05 -8.13 13.86
C LEU A 64 10.80 -7.03 14.90
N GLU A 65 11.55 -5.92 14.85
CA GLU A 65 11.35 -4.76 15.74
C GLU A 65 9.91 -4.21 15.66
N ASN A 66 9.40 -4.03 14.43
CA ASN A 66 8.06 -3.52 14.24
C ASN A 66 7.01 -4.50 14.78
N LEU A 67 7.16 -5.81 14.53
CA LEU A 67 6.25 -6.84 15.01
C LEU A 67 6.26 -6.93 16.54
N ARG A 68 7.43 -6.99 17.19
CA ARG A 68 7.53 -7.04 18.66
C ARG A 68 6.84 -5.86 19.32
N ALA A 69 7.05 -4.67 18.78
CA ALA A 69 6.43 -3.46 19.31
C ALA A 69 4.95 -3.29 18.91
N SER A 70 4.41 -4.14 18.03
CA SER A 70 2.99 -4.11 17.62
C SER A 70 2.17 -5.24 18.25
N TYR A 71 2.85 -6.32 18.65
CA TYR A 71 2.31 -7.54 19.24
C TYR A 71 3.17 -8.00 20.44
N PRO A 72 3.29 -7.18 21.50
CA PRO A 72 4.12 -7.49 22.67
C PRO A 72 3.67 -8.76 23.41
N GLU A 73 2.42 -9.19 23.21
CA GLU A 73 1.82 -10.38 23.80
C GLU A 73 2.16 -11.69 23.05
N LYS A 74 2.79 -11.61 21.87
CA LYS A 74 3.11 -12.78 21.04
C LYS A 74 4.52 -13.30 21.33
N SER A 75 4.70 -14.60 21.16
CA SER A 75 6.00 -15.26 21.35
C SER A 75 7.00 -14.88 20.24
N GLU A 76 8.30 -14.95 20.54
CA GLU A 76 9.37 -14.73 19.56
C GLU A 76 9.28 -15.67 18.35
N GLN A 77 8.81 -16.91 18.55
CA GLN A 77 8.57 -17.85 17.46
C GLN A 77 7.48 -17.34 16.51
N TRP A 78 6.36 -16.84 17.05
CA TRP A 78 5.28 -16.27 16.25
C TRP A 78 5.75 -15.03 15.49
N ILE A 79 6.52 -14.15 16.16
CA ILE A 79 7.11 -12.95 15.56
C ILE A 79 8.03 -13.32 14.39
N TRP A 80 8.88 -14.32 14.57
CA TRP A 80 9.80 -14.79 13.53
C TRP A 80 9.05 -15.39 12.33
N GLN A 81 8.06 -16.25 12.58
CA GLN A 81 7.25 -16.88 11.54
C GLN A 81 6.44 -15.85 10.74
N THR A 82 5.78 -14.92 11.43
CA THR A 82 5.00 -13.83 10.83
C THR A 82 5.88 -12.91 10.01
N GLY A 83 7.05 -12.54 10.54
CA GLY A 83 8.02 -11.71 9.82
C GLY A 83 8.57 -12.40 8.56
N ARG A 84 8.92 -13.68 8.64
CA ARG A 84 9.35 -14.47 7.47
C ARG A 84 8.23 -14.54 6.44
N ARG A 85 7.00 -14.81 6.87
CA ARG A 85 5.83 -14.92 5.99
C ARG A 85 5.50 -13.59 5.30
N SER A 86 5.66 -12.47 5.98
CA SER A 86 5.60 -11.12 5.39
C SER A 86 6.59 -10.91 4.23
N PHE A 87 7.80 -11.48 4.34
CA PHE A 87 8.77 -11.46 3.26
C PHE A 87 8.40 -12.39 2.09
N GLU A 88 7.75 -13.53 2.36
CA GLU A 88 7.18 -14.37 1.30
C GLU A 88 6.12 -13.59 0.53
N HIS A 89 5.15 -12.96 1.22
CA HIS A 89 4.11 -12.16 0.58
C HIS A 89 4.65 -10.95 -0.21
N LEU A 90 5.74 -10.32 0.27
CA LEU A 90 6.43 -9.26 -0.46
C LEU A 90 6.91 -9.73 -1.84
N VAL A 91 7.50 -10.93 -1.92
CA VAL A 91 7.99 -11.49 -3.19
C VAL A 91 6.83 -12.01 -4.03
N MET A 92 5.84 -12.64 -3.41
CA MET A 92 4.63 -13.11 -4.08
C MET A 92 3.89 -11.98 -4.80
N LEU A 93 3.89 -10.75 -4.25
CA LEU A 93 3.31 -9.58 -4.94
C LEU A 93 3.88 -9.39 -6.35
N THR A 94 5.16 -9.72 -6.57
CA THR A 94 5.77 -9.58 -7.89
C THR A 94 5.14 -10.56 -8.89
N ILE A 95 4.93 -11.82 -8.49
CA ILE A 95 4.20 -12.79 -9.29
C ILE A 95 2.76 -12.31 -9.49
N ASP A 96 2.14 -11.79 -8.45
CA ASP A 96 0.77 -11.31 -8.52
C ASP A 96 0.56 -10.25 -9.59
N ILE A 97 1.40 -9.22 -9.57
CA ILE A 97 1.34 -8.10 -10.51
C ILE A 97 1.56 -8.61 -11.95
N LEU A 98 2.48 -9.55 -12.15
CA LEU A 98 2.81 -10.08 -13.47
C LEU A 98 1.75 -11.04 -14.02
N PHE A 99 1.07 -11.81 -13.17
CA PHE A 99 0.07 -12.79 -13.59
C PHE A 99 -1.36 -12.24 -13.63
N THR A 100 -1.69 -11.21 -12.82
CA THR A 100 -3.03 -10.59 -12.80
C THR A 100 -3.57 -10.28 -14.19
N PRO A 101 -2.84 -9.59 -15.10
CA PRO A 101 -3.37 -9.24 -16.41
C PRO A 101 -3.57 -10.44 -17.34
N ARG A 102 -2.91 -11.56 -17.07
CA ARG A 102 -3.01 -12.80 -17.84
C ARG A 102 -4.20 -13.63 -17.36
N LEU A 103 -4.33 -13.81 -16.05
CA LEU A 103 -5.31 -14.69 -15.44
C LEU A 103 -6.69 -14.04 -15.27
N VAL A 104 -6.71 -12.79 -14.79
CA VAL A 104 -7.94 -12.13 -14.35
C VAL A 104 -8.55 -11.34 -15.49
N LYS A 105 -9.72 -11.76 -15.94
CA LYS A 105 -10.51 -11.17 -17.03
C LYS A 105 -11.93 -10.88 -16.56
N LYS A 106 -12.65 -10.06 -17.34
CA LYS A 106 -14.02 -9.63 -17.00
C LYS A 106 -15.00 -10.80 -16.88
N TYR A 107 -14.76 -11.91 -17.56
CA TYR A 107 -15.63 -13.09 -17.55
C TYR A 107 -15.25 -14.14 -16.49
N ASN A 108 -14.06 -14.10 -15.89
CA ASN A 108 -13.57 -15.14 -14.97
C ASN A 108 -13.05 -14.60 -13.62
N TRP A 109 -13.23 -13.31 -13.31
CA TRP A 109 -12.69 -12.71 -12.07
C TRP A 109 -13.13 -13.42 -10.77
N ARG A 110 -14.30 -14.07 -10.78
CA ARG A 110 -14.83 -14.83 -9.64
C ARG A 110 -13.99 -16.07 -9.29
N ASP A 111 -13.27 -16.62 -10.27
CA ASP A 111 -12.39 -17.77 -10.06
C ASP A 111 -11.15 -17.40 -9.23
N TYR A 112 -10.85 -16.10 -9.14
CA TYR A 112 -9.68 -15.55 -8.45
C TYR A 112 -10.04 -14.64 -7.28
N SER A 113 -11.33 -14.42 -7.01
CA SER A 113 -11.71 -13.49 -5.97
C SER A 113 -13.10 -13.67 -5.36
N ARG A 114 -13.20 -13.29 -4.08
CA ARG A 114 -14.46 -13.10 -3.36
C ARG A 114 -14.51 -11.74 -2.70
N TYR A 115 -15.71 -11.32 -2.30
CA TYR A 115 -15.98 -9.95 -1.87
C TYR A 115 -16.72 -9.93 -0.53
N LYS A 116 -16.30 -9.04 0.36
CA LYS A 116 -16.88 -8.85 1.70
C LYS A 116 -17.22 -7.38 1.91
N ASN A 117 -18.48 -7.07 2.21
CA ASN A 117 -18.96 -5.71 2.51
C ASN A 117 -18.69 -4.66 1.41
N VAL A 118 -18.54 -5.07 0.14
CA VAL A 118 -18.18 -4.15 -0.95
C VAL A 118 -19.38 -3.39 -1.56
N GLU A 119 -20.60 -3.89 -1.32
CA GLU A 119 -21.81 -3.46 -2.00
C GLU A 119 -22.07 -1.95 -1.88
N ARG A 120 -21.96 -1.40 -0.67
CA ARG A 120 -22.22 0.04 -0.44
C ARG A 120 -21.26 0.93 -1.23
N ALA A 121 -19.96 0.62 -1.24
CA ALA A 121 -19.01 1.41 -2.02
C ALA A 121 -19.20 1.23 -3.52
N LYS A 122 -19.54 0.01 -3.98
CA LYS A 122 -19.86 -0.25 -5.38
C LYS A 122 -20.99 0.68 -5.86
N TRP A 123 -22.08 0.80 -5.10
CA TRP A 123 -23.18 1.70 -5.44
C TRP A 123 -22.77 3.17 -5.41
N MET A 124 -22.00 3.60 -4.40
CA MET A 124 -21.47 4.96 -4.34
C MET A 124 -20.60 5.32 -5.56
N MET A 125 -19.82 4.37 -6.07
CA MET A 125 -19.03 4.55 -7.29
C MET A 125 -19.89 4.62 -8.55
N LEU A 126 -20.94 3.79 -8.65
CA LEU A 126 -21.87 3.80 -9.80
C LEU A 126 -22.72 5.07 -9.85
N GLU A 127 -23.09 5.62 -8.69
CA GLU A 127 -23.84 6.87 -8.58
C GLU A 127 -22.98 8.11 -8.87
N GLY A 128 -21.68 7.95 -9.16
CA GLY A 128 -20.79 9.07 -9.48
C GLY A 128 -20.58 10.02 -8.31
N ARG A 129 -20.78 9.57 -7.06
CA ARG A 129 -20.59 10.44 -5.88
C ARG A 129 -19.13 10.80 -5.60
N GLY A 130 -18.20 10.10 -6.25
CA GLY A 130 -16.77 10.17 -5.96
C GLY A 130 -16.45 9.67 -4.55
N LEU A 131 -15.35 8.94 -4.39
CA LEU A 131 -14.89 8.51 -3.07
C LEU A 131 -13.38 8.41 -3.01
N LEU A 132 -12.84 8.47 -1.79
CA LEU A 132 -11.42 8.21 -1.54
C LEU A 132 -11.27 6.75 -1.09
N MET A 133 -10.74 5.91 -1.96
CA MET A 133 -10.41 4.52 -1.63
C MET A 133 -9.02 4.47 -0.98
N VAL A 134 -8.93 3.99 0.25
CA VAL A 134 -7.71 3.97 1.06
C VAL A 134 -7.35 2.54 1.41
N GLY A 135 -6.09 2.18 1.19
CA GLY A 135 -5.53 0.89 1.58
C GLY A 135 -4.11 1.02 2.15
N ALA A 136 -3.46 -0.13 2.28
CA ALA A 136 -2.11 -0.28 2.83
C ALA A 136 -1.27 -1.21 1.95
N HIS A 137 0.05 -1.24 2.18
CA HIS A 137 0.93 -2.26 1.59
C HIS A 137 0.66 -3.61 2.28
N TYR A 138 -0.45 -4.22 1.89
CA TYR A 138 -1.02 -5.43 2.47
C TYR A 138 -1.43 -6.37 1.33
N SER A 139 -0.89 -7.60 1.35
CA SER A 139 -1.10 -8.60 0.30
C SER A 139 -0.91 -8.01 -1.12
N ASN A 140 -1.76 -8.43 -2.07
CA ASN A 140 -1.89 -7.82 -3.38
C ASN A 140 -2.89 -6.65 -3.35
N PHE A 141 -2.43 -5.47 -2.98
CA PHE A 141 -3.26 -4.26 -3.06
C PHE A 141 -3.43 -3.75 -4.51
N GLU A 142 -2.56 -4.15 -5.45
CA GLU A 142 -2.57 -3.68 -6.83
C GLU A 142 -3.72 -4.25 -7.68
N ILE A 143 -4.14 -5.48 -7.40
CA ILE A 143 -5.27 -6.12 -8.12
C ILE A 143 -6.60 -5.39 -7.89
N ILE A 144 -6.76 -4.65 -6.79
CA ILE A 144 -7.98 -3.85 -6.54
C ILE A 144 -8.12 -2.79 -7.65
N GLY A 145 -7.05 -2.03 -7.90
CA GLY A 145 -7.02 -1.02 -8.97
C GLY A 145 -7.26 -1.62 -10.35
N TYR A 146 -6.65 -2.78 -10.62
CA TYR A 146 -6.85 -3.52 -11.87
C TYR A 146 -8.31 -3.94 -12.07
N LEU A 147 -8.93 -4.58 -11.07
CA LEU A 147 -10.32 -5.05 -11.14
C LEU A 147 -11.31 -3.90 -11.25
N MET A 148 -11.09 -2.80 -10.52
CA MET A 148 -11.98 -1.65 -10.63
C MET A 148 -11.94 -1.05 -12.04
N GLY A 149 -10.75 -0.91 -12.63
CA GLY A 149 -10.63 -0.53 -14.04
C GLY A 149 -11.34 -1.52 -14.98
N LEU A 150 -11.15 -2.82 -14.75
CA LEU A 150 -11.71 -3.89 -15.59
C LEU A 150 -13.24 -3.88 -15.58
N PHE A 151 -13.84 -3.44 -14.47
CA PHE A 151 -15.28 -3.25 -14.33
C PHE A 151 -15.79 -1.91 -14.88
N GLY A 152 -14.90 -1.04 -15.35
CA GLY A 152 -15.24 0.24 -15.96
C GLY A 152 -15.43 1.38 -14.96
N PHE A 153 -15.01 1.21 -13.69
CA PHE A 153 -15.04 2.31 -12.74
C PHE A 153 -13.98 3.36 -13.07
N GLU A 154 -14.35 4.64 -12.94
CA GLU A 154 -13.41 5.75 -13.08
C GLU A 154 -12.46 5.85 -11.88
N VAL A 155 -11.41 5.05 -11.91
CA VAL A 155 -10.42 4.95 -10.84
C VAL A 155 -9.10 5.60 -11.20
N TYR A 156 -8.62 6.43 -10.28
CA TYR A 156 -7.34 7.11 -10.39
C TYR A 156 -6.45 6.75 -9.22
N SER A 157 -5.31 6.15 -9.52
CA SER A 157 -4.29 5.86 -8.51
C SER A 157 -3.17 6.89 -8.54
N ILE A 158 -2.82 7.40 -7.37
CA ILE A 158 -1.74 8.37 -7.23
C ILE A 158 -0.45 7.61 -6.92
N ALA A 159 0.42 7.55 -7.92
CA ALA A 159 1.67 6.81 -7.82
C ALA A 159 2.85 7.68 -8.23
N ARG A 160 4.03 7.36 -7.69
CA ARG A 160 5.28 7.87 -8.23
C ARG A 160 5.75 6.90 -9.34
N PRO A 161 6.14 7.41 -10.52
CA PRO A 161 6.77 6.57 -11.54
C PRO A 161 7.97 5.81 -11.00
N LEU A 162 8.15 4.58 -11.47
CA LEU A 162 9.38 3.83 -11.19
C LEU A 162 10.58 4.55 -11.79
N ASP A 163 11.74 4.38 -11.13
CA ASP A 163 12.97 5.04 -11.55
C ASP A 163 13.39 4.58 -12.97
N ASN A 164 13.12 3.32 -13.36
CA ASN A 164 13.31 2.84 -14.73
C ASN A 164 12.09 3.18 -15.61
N LYS A 165 12.28 4.06 -16.59
CA LYS A 165 11.21 4.56 -17.47
C LYS A 165 10.54 3.49 -18.34
N TYR A 166 11.27 2.46 -18.78
CA TYR A 166 10.72 1.42 -19.66
C TYR A 166 9.82 0.46 -18.87
N ILE A 167 10.29 0.05 -17.68
CA ILE A 167 9.49 -0.76 -16.75
C ILE A 167 8.25 0.04 -16.30
N SER A 168 8.44 1.31 -15.95
CA SER A 168 7.33 2.20 -15.58
C SER A 168 6.27 2.27 -16.69
N ARG A 169 6.69 2.51 -17.94
CA ARG A 169 5.80 2.56 -19.11
C ARG A 169 5.05 1.25 -19.32
N TYR A 170 5.73 0.11 -19.21
CA TYR A 170 5.11 -1.20 -19.36
C TYR A 170 4.03 -1.46 -18.31
N LEU A 171 4.36 -1.31 -17.01
CA LEU A 171 3.41 -1.56 -15.93
C LEU A 171 2.21 -0.59 -15.97
N TYR A 172 2.45 0.68 -16.32
CA TYR A 172 1.37 1.65 -16.47
C TYR A 172 0.51 1.37 -17.71
N GLY A 173 1.12 0.90 -18.81
CA GLY A 173 0.39 0.46 -19.99
C GLY A 173 -0.58 -0.68 -19.69
N VAL A 174 -0.14 -1.67 -18.91
CA VAL A 174 -0.98 -2.79 -18.44
C VAL A 174 -2.19 -2.29 -17.64
N ARG A 175 -1.97 -1.39 -16.68
CA ARG A 175 -3.05 -0.82 -15.85
C ARG A 175 -4.03 0.02 -16.66
N ARG A 176 -3.52 0.84 -17.59
CA ARG A 176 -4.34 1.65 -18.50
C ARG A 176 -5.18 0.79 -19.45
N ALA A 177 -4.60 -0.28 -19.98
CA ALA A 177 -5.33 -1.24 -20.82
C ALA A 177 -6.48 -1.92 -20.06
N ALA A 178 -6.34 -2.05 -18.74
CA ALA A 178 -7.40 -2.52 -17.87
C ALA A 178 -8.37 -1.41 -17.45
N GLY A 179 -8.26 -0.17 -17.93
CA GLY A 179 -9.17 0.94 -17.59
C GLY A 179 -8.74 1.81 -16.40
N GLN A 180 -7.66 1.46 -15.69
CA GLN A 180 -7.16 2.26 -14.56
C GLN A 180 -6.36 3.48 -15.03
N ARG A 181 -6.65 4.66 -14.47
CA ARG A 181 -5.89 5.89 -14.73
C ARG A 181 -4.87 6.11 -13.62
N ILE A 182 -3.66 6.54 -13.99
CA ILE A 182 -2.55 6.76 -13.03
C ILE A 182 -2.10 8.20 -13.13
N ILE A 183 -2.14 8.88 -12.00
CA ILE A 183 -1.74 10.27 -11.87
C ILE A 183 -0.35 10.31 -11.24
N ASP A 184 0.59 10.97 -11.91
CA ASP A 184 1.87 11.30 -11.28
C ASP A 184 1.63 12.30 -10.15
N LYS A 185 2.21 12.02 -8.98
CA LYS A 185 2.18 12.92 -7.82
C LYS A 185 2.60 14.36 -8.13
N LYS A 186 3.40 14.60 -9.18
CA LYS A 186 3.73 15.96 -9.64
C LYS A 186 2.59 16.56 -10.48
N GLY A 187 1.99 17.64 -9.99
CA GLY A 187 0.89 18.33 -10.69
C GLY A 187 -0.50 17.75 -10.39
N ALA A 188 -0.59 16.77 -9.48
CA ALA A 188 -1.83 16.07 -9.18
C ALA A 188 -2.94 16.96 -8.60
N THR A 189 -2.62 18.09 -7.96
CA THR A 189 -3.63 18.91 -7.25
C THR A 189 -4.71 19.47 -8.18
N ALA A 190 -4.33 20.05 -9.33
CA ALA A 190 -5.29 20.60 -10.29
C ALA A 190 -6.13 19.50 -10.94
N LEU A 191 -5.48 18.37 -11.27
CA LEU A 191 -6.18 17.21 -11.84
C LEU A 191 -7.14 16.57 -10.81
N MET A 192 -6.78 16.52 -9.53
CA MET A 192 -7.69 16.00 -8.49
C MET A 192 -8.98 16.80 -8.39
N GLU A 193 -8.94 18.12 -8.60
CA GLU A 193 -10.12 18.96 -8.55
C GLU A 193 -11.13 18.65 -9.66
N GLU A 194 -10.66 18.53 -10.89
CA GLU A 194 -11.47 18.11 -12.04
C GLU A 194 -12.08 16.72 -11.80
N LEU A 195 -11.24 15.77 -11.37
CA LEU A 195 -11.64 14.39 -11.20
C LEU A 195 -12.66 14.19 -10.09
N THR A 196 -12.48 14.87 -8.95
CA THR A 196 -13.43 14.79 -7.85
C THR A 196 -14.78 15.41 -8.22
N SER A 197 -14.78 16.49 -9.02
CA SER A 197 -16.01 17.11 -9.53
C SER A 197 -16.75 16.21 -10.53
N GLY A 198 -16.03 15.37 -11.27
CA GLY A 198 -16.59 14.38 -12.19
C GLY A 198 -17.03 13.06 -11.53
N GLY A 199 -17.00 12.95 -10.21
CA GLY A 199 -17.43 11.73 -9.50
C GLY A 199 -16.39 10.60 -9.46
N ALA A 200 -15.13 10.90 -9.78
CA ALA A 200 -14.09 9.89 -9.84
C ALA A 200 -13.71 9.33 -8.47
N THR A 201 -13.28 8.06 -8.47
CA THR A 201 -12.70 7.41 -7.29
C THR A 201 -11.19 7.57 -7.27
N LEU A 202 -10.66 8.11 -6.17
CA LEU A 202 -9.22 8.30 -5.98
C LEU A 202 -8.66 7.24 -5.02
N CYS A 203 -7.65 6.49 -5.45
CA CYS A 203 -7.03 5.42 -4.68
C CYS A 203 -5.70 5.84 -4.05
N PHE A 204 -5.54 5.55 -2.76
CA PHE A 204 -4.35 5.86 -1.96
C PHE A 204 -3.86 4.65 -1.17
N VAL A 205 -2.54 4.52 -1.08
CA VAL A 205 -1.86 3.62 -0.12
C VAL A 205 -1.10 4.49 0.89
N VAL A 206 -1.50 4.45 2.16
CA VAL A 206 -1.20 5.53 3.14
C VAL A 206 -0.38 5.12 4.37
N ASP A 207 0.05 3.87 4.41
CA ASP A 207 0.71 3.21 5.54
C ASP A 207 2.24 3.36 5.56
N GLN A 208 2.81 4.29 4.78
CA GLN A 208 4.22 4.66 4.87
C GLN A 208 4.44 5.91 5.73
N ASP A 209 5.68 6.15 6.16
CA ASP A 209 6.05 7.34 6.93
C ASP A 209 5.88 8.62 6.10
N ALA A 210 4.93 9.47 6.51
CA ALA A 210 4.65 10.74 5.84
C ALA A 210 5.67 11.85 6.13
N GLY A 211 6.68 11.57 6.96
CA GLY A 211 7.77 12.50 7.26
C GLY A 211 7.42 13.46 8.40
N LYS A 212 8.16 14.57 8.51
CA LYS A 212 8.05 15.50 9.65
C LYS A 212 6.75 16.32 9.67
N LYS A 213 6.07 16.44 8.52
CA LYS A 213 4.84 17.24 8.35
C LYS A 213 3.58 16.36 8.28
N GLY A 214 3.71 15.05 8.55
CA GLY A 214 2.57 14.15 8.66
C GLY A 214 1.83 14.38 9.97
N ILE A 215 0.61 13.84 10.05
CA ILE A 215 -0.19 13.86 11.26
C ILE A 215 0.11 12.60 12.05
N PHE A 216 0.40 12.77 13.33
CA PHE A 216 0.69 11.65 14.22
C PHE A 216 -0.61 11.10 14.80
N VAL A 217 -0.95 9.88 14.39
CA VAL A 217 -2.08 9.10 14.92
C VAL A 217 -1.58 7.74 15.37
N ASP A 218 -2.36 7.04 16.19
CA ASP A 218 -1.97 5.74 16.68
C ASP A 218 -2.10 4.68 15.58
N PHE A 219 -1.10 3.81 15.51
CA PHE A 219 -1.07 2.60 14.70
C PHE A 219 -0.29 1.56 15.47
N PHE A 220 -0.96 0.49 15.88
CA PHE A 220 -0.50 -0.52 16.83
C PHE A 220 -0.05 0.11 18.16
N GLY A 221 -0.91 0.94 18.74
CA GLY A 221 -0.66 1.60 20.04
C GLY A 221 0.48 2.62 20.04
N ARG A 222 1.03 2.97 18.87
CA ARG A 222 2.19 3.85 18.72
C ARG A 222 1.91 4.95 17.71
N LYS A 223 2.34 6.19 18.05
CA LYS A 223 2.26 7.32 17.11
C LYS A 223 3.05 7.05 15.82
N ALA A 224 2.35 7.08 14.69
CA ALA A 224 2.90 6.95 13.35
C ALA A 224 2.60 8.22 12.53
N SER A 225 3.58 8.68 11.76
CA SER A 225 3.41 9.84 10.88
C SER A 225 2.65 9.45 9.62
N THR A 226 1.44 9.99 9.47
CA THR A 226 0.48 9.62 8.42
C THR A 226 0.20 10.80 7.47
N TYR A 227 -0.08 10.48 6.20
CA TYR A 227 -0.29 11.48 5.15
C TYR A 227 -1.59 12.25 5.37
N LYS A 228 -1.50 13.56 5.62
CA LYS A 228 -2.68 14.44 5.74
C LYS A 228 -3.46 14.65 4.44
N SER A 229 -2.92 14.25 3.28
CA SER A 229 -3.52 14.52 1.97
C SER A 229 -4.90 13.90 1.80
N VAL A 230 -5.11 12.69 2.34
CA VAL A 230 -6.41 12.01 2.24
C VAL A 230 -7.45 12.74 3.07
N GLY A 231 -7.16 13.01 4.36
CA GLY A 231 -8.09 13.74 5.23
C GLY A 231 -8.38 15.16 4.72
N LEU A 232 -7.37 15.90 4.25
CA LEU A 232 -7.59 17.23 3.66
C LEU A 232 -8.51 17.16 2.44
N LEU A 233 -8.29 16.19 1.55
CA LEU A 233 -9.11 16.04 0.35
C LEU A 233 -10.55 15.65 0.70
N ALA A 234 -10.74 14.72 1.64
CA ALA A 234 -12.05 14.31 2.12
C ALA A 234 -12.83 15.50 2.68
N ILE A 235 -12.20 16.31 3.53
CA ILE A 235 -12.83 17.47 4.17
C ILE A 235 -13.13 18.56 3.13
N THR A 236 -12.14 18.94 2.31
CA THR A 236 -12.30 20.03 1.33
C THR A 236 -13.32 19.69 0.23
N LYS A 237 -13.43 18.43 -0.16
CA LYS A 237 -14.35 17.99 -1.23
C LYS A 237 -15.61 17.29 -0.71
N ASN A 238 -15.80 17.26 0.61
CA ASN A 238 -16.92 16.57 1.25
C ASN A 238 -17.09 15.11 0.78
N MET A 239 -15.97 14.39 0.61
CA MET A 239 -15.95 13.05 0.02
C MET A 239 -15.84 11.96 1.06
N PRO A 240 -16.62 10.87 0.95
CA PRO A 240 -16.49 9.72 1.83
C PRO A 240 -15.16 8.99 1.60
N ILE A 241 -14.63 8.38 2.68
CA ILE A 241 -13.43 7.55 2.64
C ILE A 241 -13.83 6.09 2.79
N VAL A 242 -13.42 5.25 1.85
CA VAL A 242 -13.60 3.80 1.90
C VAL A 242 -12.26 3.16 2.22
N VAL A 243 -12.17 2.45 3.34
CA VAL A 243 -10.97 1.71 3.74
C VAL A 243 -11.12 0.26 3.31
N GLY A 244 -10.39 -0.11 2.27
CA GLY A 244 -10.44 -1.43 1.64
C GLY A 244 -9.15 -2.22 1.78
N TYR A 245 -9.27 -3.54 1.67
CA TYR A 245 -8.16 -4.48 1.66
C TYR A 245 -8.31 -5.52 0.55
N SER A 246 -7.19 -6.15 0.23
CA SER A 246 -7.10 -7.39 -0.54
C SER A 246 -6.33 -8.37 0.34
N ARG A 247 -6.88 -9.55 0.58
CA ARG A 247 -6.24 -10.59 1.39
C ARG A 247 -6.09 -11.85 0.56
N ARG A 248 -4.88 -12.40 0.49
CA ARG A 248 -4.68 -13.71 -0.12
C ARG A 248 -5.31 -14.79 0.75
N VAL A 249 -6.02 -15.71 0.13
CA VAL A 249 -6.65 -16.86 0.80
C VAL A 249 -5.87 -18.13 0.45
N ASP A 250 -5.64 -18.98 1.46
CA ASP A 250 -5.04 -20.32 1.31
C ASP A 250 -3.70 -20.39 0.56
N ASN A 251 -2.91 -19.31 0.62
CA ASN A 251 -1.63 -19.17 -0.11
C ASN A 251 -1.74 -19.29 -1.66
N ARG A 252 -2.95 -19.35 -2.21
CA ARG A 252 -3.22 -19.49 -3.64
C ARG A 252 -3.29 -18.15 -4.35
N PHE A 253 -3.30 -18.13 -5.69
CA PHE A 253 -3.73 -16.95 -6.47
C PHE A 253 -5.25 -16.74 -6.33
N TYR A 254 -5.70 -16.42 -5.13
CA TYR A 254 -7.09 -16.16 -4.81
C TYR A 254 -7.17 -15.11 -3.71
N PHE A 255 -8.02 -14.09 -3.91
CA PHE A 255 -8.05 -12.91 -3.06
C PHE A 255 -9.46 -12.61 -2.54
N GLU A 256 -9.57 -12.35 -1.24
CA GLU A 256 -10.73 -11.70 -0.65
C GLU A 256 -10.55 -10.18 -0.70
N PHE A 257 -11.47 -9.49 -1.35
CA PHE A 257 -11.58 -8.04 -1.31
C PHE A 257 -12.62 -7.63 -0.29
N GLY A 258 -12.21 -6.80 0.67
CA GLY A 258 -13.12 -6.36 1.72
C GLY A 258 -13.07 -4.88 1.95
N ILE A 259 -14.19 -4.34 2.41
CA ILE A 259 -14.25 -3.00 3.00
C ILE A 259 -14.34 -3.17 4.51
N ASN A 260 -13.33 -2.64 5.19
CA ASN A 260 -13.29 -2.67 6.65
C ASN A 260 -14.10 -1.51 7.25
N ARG A 261 -14.08 -0.34 6.58
CA ARG A 261 -14.87 0.82 7.01
C ARG A 261 -15.19 1.79 5.88
N ILE A 262 -16.35 2.45 5.97
CA ILE A 262 -16.66 3.66 5.21
C ILE A 262 -16.82 4.79 6.22
N ILE A 263 -16.13 5.91 5.99
CA ILE A 263 -16.17 7.11 6.82
C ILE A 263 -16.89 8.19 6.02
N PHE A 264 -18.00 8.69 6.55
CA PHE A 264 -18.85 9.70 5.90
C PHE A 264 -18.60 11.10 6.44
N PRO A 265 -18.84 12.16 5.64
CA PRO A 265 -18.55 13.52 6.05
C PRO A 265 -19.23 14.01 7.32
N GLU A 266 -20.44 13.51 7.57
CA GLU A 266 -21.21 13.87 8.75
C GLU A 266 -20.52 13.38 10.04
N GLU A 267 -19.69 12.33 9.97
CA GLU A 267 -18.99 11.80 11.15
C GLU A 267 -17.90 12.74 11.68
N TRP A 268 -17.33 13.60 10.83
CA TRP A 268 -16.27 14.54 11.23
C TRP A 268 -16.71 16.00 11.31
N ALA A 269 -17.97 16.31 10.96
CA ALA A 269 -18.50 17.67 10.93
C ALA A 269 -18.35 18.40 12.28
N ASP A 270 -18.64 17.69 13.38
CA ASP A 270 -18.65 18.27 14.73
C ASP A 270 -17.38 17.94 15.55
N LYS A 271 -16.27 17.62 14.90
CA LYS A 271 -15.01 17.32 15.60
C LYS A 271 -14.17 18.58 15.75
N ASP A 272 -13.53 18.75 16.91
CA ASP A 272 -12.61 19.88 17.16
C ASP A 272 -11.41 19.89 16.19
N ASP A 273 -10.90 18.71 15.85
CA ASP A 273 -9.86 18.51 14.84
C ASP A 273 -10.30 17.41 13.85
N PRO A 274 -11.13 17.76 12.86
CA PRO A 274 -11.67 16.80 11.88
C PRO A 274 -10.55 16.09 11.13
N LEU A 275 -9.47 16.81 10.81
CA LEU A 275 -8.37 16.27 10.03
C LEU A 275 -7.63 15.17 10.80
N LYS A 276 -7.33 15.38 12.08
CA LYS A 276 -6.71 14.36 12.93
C LYS A 276 -7.66 13.20 13.20
N TRP A 277 -8.95 13.47 13.43
CA TRP A 277 -9.96 12.45 13.67
C TRP A 277 -10.09 11.51 12.46
N VAL A 278 -10.33 12.06 11.26
CA VAL A 278 -10.40 11.28 10.01
C VAL A 278 -9.12 10.47 9.78
N THR A 279 -7.96 11.09 10.03
CA THR A 279 -6.66 10.42 9.89
C THR A 279 -6.50 9.22 10.83
N ALA A 280 -6.99 9.35 12.07
CA ALA A 280 -6.95 8.28 13.06
C ALA A 280 -7.93 7.16 12.67
N GLU A 281 -9.13 7.53 12.23
CA GLU A 281 -10.19 6.61 11.89
C GLU A 281 -9.85 5.68 10.72
N TYR A 282 -9.31 6.21 9.60
CA TYR A 282 -8.88 5.32 8.52
C TYR A 282 -7.61 4.52 8.89
N THR A 283 -6.75 5.06 9.76
CA THR A 283 -5.54 4.34 10.21
C THR A 283 -5.91 3.17 11.12
N ARG A 284 -6.91 3.34 12.00
CA ARG A 284 -7.49 2.29 12.83
C ARG A 284 -8.15 1.21 11.96
N ALA A 285 -8.91 1.60 10.95
CA ALA A 285 -9.52 0.65 10.02
C ALA A 285 -8.46 -0.14 9.21
N ILE A 286 -7.29 0.45 8.92
CA ILE A 286 -6.15 -0.29 8.36
C ILE A 286 -5.59 -1.28 9.39
N GLU A 287 -5.41 -0.84 10.63
CA GLU A 287 -4.91 -1.69 11.71
C GLU A 287 -5.77 -2.93 11.92
N GLU A 288 -7.09 -2.79 11.88
CA GLU A 288 -8.05 -3.89 12.04
C GLU A 288 -7.85 -5.01 11.02
N PHE A 289 -7.84 -4.70 9.71
CA PHE A 289 -7.64 -5.77 8.71
C PHE A 289 -6.20 -6.30 8.70
N VAL A 290 -5.20 -5.51 9.14
CA VAL A 290 -3.83 -6.00 9.33
C VAL A 290 -3.77 -6.96 10.51
N ARG A 291 -4.53 -6.74 11.58
CA ARG A 291 -4.60 -7.63 12.74
C ARG A 291 -5.25 -8.97 12.41
N GLU A 292 -6.19 -8.99 11.46
CA GLU A 292 -6.81 -10.25 11.01
C GLU A 292 -5.81 -11.21 10.35
N ASP A 293 -4.83 -10.72 9.59
CA ASP A 293 -3.70 -11.53 9.13
C ASP A 293 -2.43 -10.68 8.98
N PRO A 294 -1.63 -10.53 10.06
CA PRO A 294 -0.45 -9.68 10.05
C PRO A 294 0.66 -10.19 9.14
N SER A 295 0.61 -11.46 8.73
CA SER A 295 1.63 -12.04 7.88
C SER A 295 1.62 -11.46 6.47
N GLN A 296 0.55 -10.78 6.05
CA GLN A 296 0.44 -10.17 4.72
C GLN A 296 0.79 -8.68 4.68
N TYR A 297 1.05 -8.06 5.83
CA TYR A 297 1.45 -6.65 5.91
C TYR A 297 2.96 -6.46 5.73
N TRP A 298 3.37 -5.34 5.12
CA TRP A 298 4.78 -5.06 4.84
C TRP A 298 5.55 -4.51 6.05
N TRP A 299 5.86 -5.39 7.01
CA TRP A 299 6.63 -5.06 8.21
C TRP A 299 8.05 -4.54 7.93
N VAL A 300 8.57 -4.73 6.71
CA VAL A 300 9.85 -4.20 6.26
C VAL A 300 9.87 -2.67 6.11
N HIS A 301 8.70 -2.00 6.13
CA HIS A 301 8.63 -0.56 6.05
C HIS A 301 9.08 0.16 7.33
N ARG A 302 9.51 1.41 7.17
CA ARG A 302 9.90 2.27 8.30
C ARG A 302 8.71 3.12 8.75
N ARG A 303 7.57 2.50 9.06
CA ARG A 303 6.32 3.20 9.40
C ARG A 303 6.48 4.17 10.59
N TRP A 304 7.21 3.77 11.62
CA TRP A 304 7.46 4.60 12.82
C TRP A 304 8.82 5.31 12.81
N LYS A 305 9.38 5.61 11.63
CA LYS A 305 10.69 6.27 11.51
C LYS A 305 10.72 7.66 12.14
N ARG A 306 9.57 8.34 12.16
CA ARG A 306 9.40 9.70 12.68
C ARG A 306 8.57 9.56 13.94
N ARG A 307 8.95 10.32 14.95
CA ARG A 307 8.27 10.42 16.23
C ARG A 307 7.79 11.86 16.43
N PRO A 308 6.68 12.08 17.15
CA PRO A 308 6.23 13.41 17.58
C PRO A 308 7.36 14.21 18.24
N LYS A 309 7.31 15.54 18.19
CA LYS A 309 8.39 16.37 18.75
C LYS A 309 8.50 16.17 20.27
N GLU A 310 7.37 15.96 20.92
CA GLU A 310 7.18 15.77 22.36
C GLU A 310 7.96 14.54 22.83
N GLU A 311 7.93 13.44 22.07
CA GLU A 311 8.68 12.22 22.40
C GLU A 311 10.19 12.34 22.13
N ARG A 312 10.59 13.20 21.18
CA ARG A 312 12.02 13.43 20.87
C ARG A 312 12.70 14.33 21.89
N LYS A 313 11.91 15.08 22.68
CA LYS A 313 12.36 15.94 23.77
C LYS A 313 12.50 15.22 25.12
N LYS A 314 12.24 13.90 25.20
CA LYS A 314 12.61 13.07 26.35
C LYS A 314 13.95 12.32 26.13
N PRO A 315 15.13 12.97 26.19
CA PRO A 315 16.36 12.28 26.52
C PRO A 315 16.65 12.48 28.02
N GLY A 316 16.52 11.42 28.82
CA GLY A 316 16.95 11.43 30.23
C GLY A 316 15.97 10.74 31.17
N THR A 317 16.18 9.44 31.36
CA THR A 317 16.06 8.64 32.61
C THR A 317 16.02 7.16 32.23
N GLN A 318 17.17 6.61 31.87
CA GLN A 318 17.47 5.19 32.04
C GLN A 318 18.93 5.10 32.49
N ASN A 319 19.18 5.54 33.73
CA ASN A 319 20.07 4.79 34.59
C ASN A 319 19.13 3.89 35.40
N LEU A 320 19.20 2.59 35.15
CA LEU A 320 18.70 1.56 36.06
C LEU A 320 19.94 0.76 36.51
N PRO A 321 19.93 0.27 37.77
CA PRO A 321 21.11 -0.03 38.57
C PRO A 321 22.09 -1.02 37.97
#